data_AF-A0A0S4JI74-F1
#
_entry.id   AF-A0A0S4JI74-F1
#
_cell.length_a   1.000
_cell.length_b   1.000
_cell.length_c   1.000
_cell.angle_alpha   90.00
_cell.angle_beta   90.00
_cell.angle_gamma   90.00
#
_symmetry.space_group_name_H-M   'P 1'
#
loop_
_entity.id
_entity.type
_entity.pdbx_description
1 polymer ?
#
loop_
_entity_poly.entity_id
_entity_poly.type
_entity_poly.pdbx_seq_one_letter_code
_entity_poly.pdbx_strand_id
1 'polypeptide(L)'
;MKVSPTGFRLMTKCVLSLCPKVVVALEGGYNVSQIAKSSEGVLRELLLASHAGEADFALPPSTMLWDRVEHTIREVREAQRPFWKTAFHAAPNQSS
;
A
#
# COMPACT_ATOMS: atom_id res chain seq x y z
N MET A 1 8.53 -10.48 8.50
CA MET A 1 7.48 -10.05 7.54
C MET A 1 7.59 -10.87 6.26
N LYS A 2 6.50 -11.06 5.51
CA LYS A 2 6.45 -11.82 4.24
C LYS A 2 5.86 -10.99 3.09
N VAL A 3 6.29 -9.73 2.97
CA VAL A 3 5.86 -8.87 1.86
C VAL A 3 6.56 -9.33 0.58
N SER A 4 5.79 -9.61 -0.47
CA SER A 4 6.33 -9.99 -1.78
C SER A 4 6.77 -8.75 -2.58
N PRO A 5 7.60 -8.90 -3.62
CA PRO A 5 7.90 -7.82 -4.56
C PRO A 5 6.63 -7.18 -5.15
N THR A 6 5.61 -8.00 -5.46
CA THR A 6 4.29 -7.52 -5.90
C THR A 6 3.60 -6.66 -4.83
N GLY A 7 3.76 -6.99 -3.55
CA GLY A 7 3.24 -6.17 -2.46
C GLY A 7 3.82 -4.76 -2.45
N PHE A 8 5.14 -4.63 -2.65
CA PHE A 8 5.78 -3.31 -2.78
C PHE A 8 5.28 -2.55 -4.01
N ARG A 9 5.16 -3.22 -5.16
CA ARG A 9 4.57 -2.63 -6.37
C ARG A 9 3.16 -2.08 -6.12
N LEU A 10 2.29 -2.85 -5.46
CA LEU A 10 0.92 -2.43 -5.17
C LEU A 10 0.87 -1.25 -4.19
N MET A 11 1.72 -1.22 -3.16
CA MET A 11 1.83 -0.06 -2.28
C MET A 11 2.25 1.20 -3.04
N THR A 12 3.18 1.09 -4.00
CA THR A 12 3.55 2.21 -4.89
C THR A 12 2.36 2.67 -5.73
N LYS A 13 1.59 1.75 -6.31
CA LYS A 13 0.36 2.08 -7.06
C LYS A 13 -0.66 2.84 -6.18
N CYS A 14 -0.84 2.45 -4.92
CA CYS A 14 -1.72 3.15 -3.98
C CYS A 14 -1.29 4.59 -3.71
N VAL A 15 0.02 4.86 -3.62
CA VAL A 15 0.51 6.23 -3.38
C VAL A 15 0.34 7.07 -4.64
N LEU A 16 0.65 6.50 -5.82
CA LEU A 16 0.52 7.17 -7.10
C LEU A 16 -0.93 7.55 -7.46
N SER A 17 -1.92 6.82 -6.93
CA SER A 17 -3.34 7.18 -7.10
C SER A 17 -3.76 8.43 -6.33
N LEU A 18 -2.99 8.81 -5.31
CA LEU A 18 -3.23 10.00 -4.49
C LEU A 18 -2.41 11.19 -4.98
N CYS A 19 -1.17 10.96 -5.43
CA CYS A 19 -0.31 12.00 -5.97
C CYS A 19 0.57 11.48 -7.12
N PRO A 20 0.61 12.18 -8.27
CA PRO A 20 1.36 11.71 -9.44
C PRO A 20 2.88 11.96 -9.33
N LYS A 21 3.33 12.80 -8.39
CA LYS A 21 4.74 13.17 -8.21
C LYS A 21 5.29 12.48 -6.96
N VAL A 22 5.90 11.32 -7.14
CA VAL A 22 6.45 10.49 -6.05
C VAL A 22 7.96 10.33 -6.24
N VAL A 23 8.70 10.50 -5.14
CA VAL A 23 10.12 10.15 -5.04
C VAL A 23 10.25 9.02 -4.03
N VAL A 24 10.96 7.96 -4.39
CA VAL A 24 11.21 6.80 -3.53
C VAL A 24 12.67 6.79 -3.11
N ALA A 25 12.92 6.71 -1.80
CA ALA A 25 14.25 6.57 -1.22
C ALA A 25 14.44 5.13 -0.69
N LEU A 26 15.59 4.52 -1.00
CA LEU A 26 15.96 3.22 -0.45
C LEU A 26 16.54 3.43 0.95
N GLU A 27 15.93 2.78 1.94
CA GLU A 27 16.36 2.79 3.33
C GLU A 27 17.05 1.46 3.67
N GLY A 28 16.40 0.62 4.48
CA GLY A 28 16.89 -0.70 4.86
C GLY A 28 16.59 -1.81 3.85
N GLY A 29 17.07 -3.01 4.20
CA GLY A 29 16.92 -4.21 3.39
C GLY A 29 18.21 -4.99 3.45
N TYR A 30 18.15 -6.24 3.92
CA TYR A 30 19.36 -7.02 4.20
C TYR A 30 19.47 -8.29 3.35
N ASN A 31 18.41 -8.60 2.59
CA ASN A 31 18.46 -9.64 1.57
C ASN A 31 18.55 -8.97 0.20
N VAL A 32 19.76 -8.93 -0.36
CA VAL A 32 20.07 -8.23 -1.62
C VAL A 32 19.18 -8.69 -2.77
N SER A 33 18.93 -9.99 -2.89
CA SER A 33 18.06 -10.55 -3.93
C SER A 33 16.61 -10.04 -3.81
N GLN A 34 16.10 -9.98 -2.58
CA GLN A 34 14.75 -9.48 -2.33
C GLN A 34 14.62 -7.97 -2.50
N ILE A 35 15.67 -7.21 -2.16
CA ILE A 35 15.73 -5.76 -2.45
C ILE A 35 15.66 -5.55 -3.95
N ALA A 36 16.53 -6.19 -4.72
CA ALA A 36 16.57 -6.03 -6.18
C ALA A 36 15.21 -6.30 -6.83
N LYS A 37 14.55 -7.41 -6.46
CA LYS A 37 13.21 -7.76 -6.98
C LYS A 37 12.14 -6.75 -6.56
N SER A 38 12.18 -6.30 -5.31
CA SER A 38 11.17 -5.35 -4.80
C SER A 38 11.36 -3.96 -5.42
N SER A 39 12.61 -3.50 -5.55
CA SER A 39 12.97 -2.26 -6.24
C SER A 39 12.58 -2.29 -7.71
N GLU A 40 12.78 -3.42 -8.40
CA GLU A 40 12.30 -3.61 -9.78
C GLU A 40 10.78 -3.45 -9.87
N GLY A 41 10.02 -4.06 -8.96
CA GLY A 41 8.57 -3.92 -8.90
C GLY A 41 8.11 -2.46 -8.68
N VAL A 42 8.77 -1.73 -7.78
CA VAL A 42 8.50 -0.30 -7.52
C VAL A 42 8.81 0.57 -8.75
N LEU A 43 10.00 0.39 -9.35
CA LEU A 43 10.42 1.14 -10.53
C LEU A 43 9.51 0.87 -11.74
N ARG A 44 9.07 -0.38 -11.91
CA ARG A 44 8.11 -0.75 -12.95
C ARG A 44 6.80 0.02 -12.78
N GLU A 45 6.28 0.17 -11.57
CA GLU A 45 5.05 0.92 -11.34
C GLU A 45 5.22 2.41 -11.60
N LEU A 46 6.34 3.00 -11.17
CA LEU A 46 6.67 4.40 -11.46
C LEU A 46 6.72 4.67 -12.97
N LEU A 47 7.33 3.76 -13.74
CA LEU A 47 7.38 3.84 -15.19
C LEU A 47 5.99 3.68 -15.83
N LEU A 48 5.17 2.76 -15.35
CA LEU A 48 3.80 2.59 -15.86
C LEU A 48 2.96 3.84 -15.61
N ALA A 49 3.03 4.39 -14.40
CA ALA A 49 2.28 5.60 -14.04
C ALA A 49 2.77 6.87 -14.78
N SER A 50 4.02 6.90 -15.28
CA SER A 50 4.49 8.04 -16.08
C SER A 50 3.98 8.03 -17.52
N HIS A 51 3.51 6.88 -18.02
CA HIS A 51 3.04 6.69 -19.39
C HIS A 51 1.53 6.51 -19.49
N ALA A 52 0.91 5.98 -18.44
CA ALA A 52 -0.52 5.88 -18.37
C ALA A 52 -1.09 7.29 -18.11
N GLY A 53 -2.13 7.69 -18.86
CA GLY A 53 -2.82 8.97 -18.66
C GLY A 53 -3.55 9.04 -17.31
N GLU A 54 -4.81 9.48 -17.26
CA GLU A 54 -5.65 9.18 -16.09
C GLU A 54 -5.88 7.65 -16.02
N ALA A 55 -4.91 6.95 -15.43
CA ALA A 55 -4.79 5.51 -15.46
C ALA A 55 -5.67 4.86 -14.39
N ASP A 56 -6.16 3.68 -14.72
CA ASP A 56 -6.93 2.84 -13.80
C ASP A 56 -6.10 2.43 -12.58
N PHE A 57 -6.34 3.11 -11.46
CA PHE A 57 -5.73 2.83 -10.17
C PHE A 57 -6.38 1.65 -9.43
N ALA A 58 -7.27 0.87 -10.06
CA ALA A 58 -7.86 -0.30 -9.45
C ALA A 58 -6.78 -1.25 -8.91
N LEU A 59 -6.90 -1.55 -7.62
CA LEU A 59 -6.02 -2.47 -6.91
C LEU A 59 -6.65 -3.87 -6.96
N PRO A 60 -5.86 -4.93 -7.19
CA PRO A 60 -6.37 -6.28 -7.10
C PRO A 60 -6.78 -6.60 -5.65
N PRO A 61 -7.76 -7.49 -5.44
CA PRO A 61 -8.13 -7.97 -4.10
C PRO A 61 -6.89 -8.53 -3.38
N SER A 62 -6.67 -8.09 -2.14
CA SER A 62 -5.59 -8.58 -1.29
C SER A 62 -6.16 -9.51 -0.22
N THR A 63 -5.57 -10.70 -0.06
CA THR A 63 -5.89 -11.62 1.04
C THR A 63 -5.13 -11.20 2.30
N MET A 64 -5.62 -10.15 2.95
CA MET A 64 -5.07 -9.73 4.25
C MET A 64 -5.45 -10.75 5.33
N LEU A 65 -4.48 -11.16 6.14
CA LEU A 65 -4.72 -12.00 7.32
C LEU A 65 -5.26 -11.13 8.47
N TRP A 66 -6.53 -10.72 8.35
CA TRP A 66 -7.19 -9.77 9.27
C TRP A 66 -7.03 -10.14 10.74
N ASP A 67 -7.21 -11.42 11.10
CA ASP A 67 -7.13 -11.92 12.47
C ASP A 67 -5.83 -11.54 13.21
N ARG A 68 -4.73 -11.35 12.49
CA ARG A 68 -3.41 -11.04 13.08
C ARG A 68 -3.11 -9.56 13.20
N VAL A 69 -3.84 -8.71 12.49
CA VAL A 69 -3.53 -7.28 12.33
C VAL A 69 -4.67 -6.37 12.78
N GLU A 70 -5.87 -6.93 12.97
CA GLU A 70 -7.07 -6.17 13.31
C GLU A 70 -6.89 -5.35 14.59
N HIS A 71 -6.34 -5.95 15.66
CA HIS A 71 -6.13 -5.26 16.93
C HIS A 71 -5.25 -4.02 16.76
N THR A 72 -4.08 -4.18 16.13
CA THR A 72 -3.15 -3.08 15.89
C THR A 72 -3.76 -1.99 15.00
N ILE A 73 -4.48 -2.38 13.95
CA ILE A 73 -5.19 -1.42 13.08
C ILE A 73 -6.22 -0.65 13.90
N ARG A 74 -7.01 -1.34 14.73
CA ARG A 74 -8.02 -0.72 15.59
C ARG A 74 -7.39 0.29 16.55
N GLU A 75 -6.33 -0.09 17.27
CA GLU A 75 -5.63 0.81 18.19
C GLU A 75 -5.11 2.08 17.51
N VAL A 76 -4.46 1.94 16.34
CA VAL A 76 -4.00 3.10 15.57
C VAL A 76 -5.18 3.96 15.14
N ARG A 77 -6.31 3.36 14.74
CA ARG A 77 -7.51 4.11 14.38
C ARG A 77 -8.09 4.89 15.56
N GLU A 78 -8.18 4.28 16.73
CA GLU A 78 -8.63 4.93 17.96
C GLU A 78 -7.75 6.14 18.30
N ALA A 79 -6.43 5.95 18.28
CA ALA A 79 -5.46 6.98 18.59
C ALA A 79 -5.49 8.16 17.60
N GLN A 80 -5.78 7.88 16.32
CA GLN A 80 -5.79 8.87 15.25
C GLN A 80 -7.15 9.55 15.03
N ARG A 81 -8.23 9.05 15.65
CA ARG A 81 -9.60 9.57 15.52
C ARG A 81 -9.73 11.09 15.67
N PRO A 82 -9.13 11.73 16.69
CA PRO A 82 -9.33 13.16 16.91
C PRO A 82 -8.76 14.04 15.77
N PHE A 83 -7.83 13.50 14.97
CA PHE A 83 -7.05 14.27 14.00
C PHE A 83 -7.52 14.08 12.55
N TRP A 84 -8.11 12.93 12.19
CA TRP A 84 -8.45 12.59 10.81
C TRP A 84 -9.94 12.27 10.63
N LYS A 85 -10.70 13.19 10.00
CA LYS A 85 -12.16 13.02 9.81
C LYS A 85 -12.54 11.89 8.85
N THR A 86 -11.66 11.56 7.90
CA THR A 86 -11.95 10.66 6.76
C THR A 86 -11.49 9.22 6.96
N ALA A 87 -10.64 8.93 7.95
CA ALA A 87 -10.04 7.60 8.12
C ALA A 87 -10.93 6.59 8.86
N PHE A 88 -12.13 7.00 9.29
CA PHE A 88 -12.95 6.23 10.26
C PHE A 88 -14.41 6.03 9.88
N HIS A 89 -14.78 6.11 8.60
CA HIS A 89 -16.08 5.58 8.20
C HIS A 89 -16.10 4.07 8.46
N ALA A 90 -17.13 3.60 9.17
CA ALA A 90 -17.35 2.18 9.37
C ALA A 90 -17.46 1.51 8.00
N ALA A 91 -16.80 0.37 7.81
CA ALA A 91 -17.09 -0.47 6.66
C ALA A 91 -18.60 -0.80 6.71
N PRO A 92 -19.34 -0.74 5.58
CA PRO A 92 -20.73 -1.15 5.56
C PRO A 92 -20.81 -2.58 6.09
N ASN A 93 -21.69 -2.78 7.08
CA ASN A 93 -21.89 -4.03 7.83
C ASN A 93 -21.65 -5.26 6.95
N GLN A 94 -20.60 -6.03 7.24
CA GLN A 94 -20.52 -7.42 6.79
C GLN A 94 -21.41 -8.24 7.74
N SER A 95 -22.71 -8.22 7.47
CA SER A 95 -23.67 -9.15 8.05
C SER A 95 -23.44 -10.52 7.45
N SER A 96 -23.14 -11.51 8.29
CA SER A 96 -23.42 -12.93 8.06
C SER A 96 -24.05 -13.48 9.32
#